data_AF-A0A060N9F5-F1
#
_entry.id   AF-A0A060N9F5-F1
#
_cell.length_a   1.000
_cell.length_b   1.000
_cell.length_c   1.000
_cell.angle_alpha   90.00
_cell.angle_beta   90.00
_cell.angle_gamma   90.00
#
_symmetry.space_group_name_H-M   'P 1'
#
loop_
_entity.id
_entity.type
_entity.pdbx_description
1 polymer ?
#
loop_
_entity_poly.entity_id
_entity_poly.type
_entity_poly.pdbx_seq_one_letter_code
_entity_poly.pdbx_strand_id
1 'polypeptide(L)' 'MRKHEYYCDCCNKQVDSEKSLSTIWITFGTTKGLTSREVCHDCWHNYNEEIAKVAKKMFK' A
#
# COMPACT_ATOMS: atom_id res chain seq x y z
N MET A 1 -0.82 -3.01 -29.67
CA MET A 1 -1.07 -2.37 -28.35
C MET A 1 -0.06 -2.92 -27.36
N ARG A 2 0.71 -2.08 -26.66
CA ARG A 2 1.55 -2.55 -25.54
C ARG A 2 0.61 -2.89 -24.37
N LYS A 3 0.67 -4.14 -23.88
CA LYS A 3 -0.05 -4.53 -22.67
C LYS A 3 0.66 -3.86 -21.50
N HIS A 4 -0.03 -2.94 -20.81
CA HIS A 4 0.50 -2.43 -19.55
C HIS A 4 0.36 -3.53 -18.50
N GLU A 5 1.44 -3.79 -17.79
CA GLU A 5 1.48 -4.73 -16.69
C GLU A 5 1.44 -3.94 -15.38
N TYR A 6 0.61 -4.39 -14.44
CA TYR A 6 0.39 -3.73 -13.16
C TYR A 6 0.97 -4.61 -12.06
N TYR A 7 1.83 -4.05 -11.22
CA TYR A 7 2.54 -4.78 -10.17
C TYR A 7 2.37 -4.07 -8.83
N CYS A 8 2.26 -4.87 -7.78
CA CYS A 8 2.30 -4.36 -6.40
C CYS A 8 3.72 -3.95 -6.00
N ASP A 9 3.91 -2.71 -5.55
CA ASP A 9 5.21 -2.19 -5.07
C ASP A 9 5.75 -2.90 -3.81
N CYS A 10 4.89 -3.64 -3.10
CA CYS A 10 5.25 -4.30 -1.84
C CYS A 10 5.69 -5.75 -2.03
N CYS A 11 5.00 -6.50 -2.88
CA CYS A 11 5.22 -7.95 -3.03
C CYS A 11 5.50 -8.39 -4.47
N ASN A 12 5.57 -7.44 -5.43
CA ASN A 12 5.78 -7.67 -6.86
C ASN A 12 4.73 -8.59 -7.51
N LYS A 13 3.59 -8.82 -6.85
CA LYS A 13 2.47 -9.57 -7.41
C LYS A 13 1.90 -8.80 -8.60
N GLN A 14 1.83 -9.46 -9.76
CA GLN A 14 1.12 -8.93 -10.92
C GLN A 14 -0.39 -8.96 -10.66
N VAL A 15 -1.06 -7.87 -11.00
CA VAL A 15 -2.52 -7.78 -10.99
C VAL A 15 -3.07 -7.59 -12.40
N ASP A 16 -4.35 -7.87 -12.56
CA ASP A 16 -5.06 -7.87 -13.83
C ASP A 16 -5.32 -6.46 -14.38
N SER A 17 -5.45 -5.47 -13.51
CA SER A 17 -5.71 -4.08 -13.90
C SER A 17 -5.21 -3.07 -12.85
N GLU A 18 -5.04 -1.82 -13.26
CA GLU A 18 -4.74 -0.68 -12.38
C GLU A 18 -5.74 -0.56 -11.21
N LYS A 19 -7.02 -0.85 -11.47
CA LYS A 19 -8.09 -0.78 -10.45
C LYS A 19 -7.93 -1.80 -9.32
N SER A 20 -7.10 -2.81 -9.53
CA SER A 20 -6.77 -3.83 -8.53
C SER A 20 -5.60 -3.41 -7.63
N LEU A 21 -5.02 -2.23 -7.88
CA LEU A 21 -4.05 -1.57 -7.00
C LEU A 21 -4.77 -0.53 -6.13
N SER A 22 -4.28 -0.41 -4.90
CA SER A 22 -4.66 0.62 -3.93
C SER A 22 -3.46 1.53 -3.69
N THR A 23 -3.68 2.83 -3.65
CA THR A 23 -2.64 3.77 -3.24
C THR A 23 -2.56 3.83 -1.71
N ILE A 24 -1.38 3.59 -1.15
CA ILE A 24 -1.08 3.88 0.25
C ILE A 24 -0.10 5.03 0.35
N TRP A 25 -0.27 5.86 1.38
CA TRP A 25 0.65 6.95 1.70
C TRP A 25 1.48 6.55 2.91
N ILE A 26 2.79 6.55 2.74
CA ILE A 26 3.74 6.20 3.79
C ILE A 26 4.63 7.40 4.10
N THR A 27 4.88 7.58 5.39
CA THR A 27 5.90 8.51 5.89
C THR A 27 7.04 7.68 6.44
N PHE A 28 8.23 7.80 5.88
CA PHE A 28 9.43 7.38 6.58
C PHE A 28 9.72 8.52 7.54
N GLY A 29 9.90 8.27 8.84
CA GLY A 29 10.15 9.28 9.90
C GLY A 29 11.44 10.10 9.75
N THR A 30 11.88 10.34 8.52
CA THR A 30 12.98 11.19 8.08
C THR A 30 12.38 12.34 7.28
N THR A 31 13.12 13.43 7.13
CA THR A 31 12.73 14.68 6.46
C THR A 31 12.34 14.55 4.96
N LYS A 32 12.18 13.33 4.44
CA LYS A 32 12.00 13.00 3.01
C LYS A 32 10.55 13.07 2.51
N GLY A 33 9.60 13.51 3.34
CA GLY A 33 8.23 13.79 2.91
C GLY A 33 7.33 12.55 2.76
N LEU A 34 6.07 12.81 2.46
CA LEU A 34 5.05 11.80 2.20
C LEU A 34 5.29 11.18 0.82
N THR A 35 5.38 9.84 0.74
CA THR A 35 5.44 9.13 -0.54
C THR A 35 4.24 8.22 -0.69
N SER A 36 3.73 8.10 -1.91
CA SER A 36 2.73 7.10 -2.28
C SER A 36 3.39 5.80 -2.74
N ARG A 37 2.65 4.69 -2.65
CA ARG A 37 2.93 3.40 -3.29
C ARG A 37 1.64 2.79 -3.80
N GLU A 38 1.72 2.04 -4.89
CA GLU A 38 0.61 1.27 -5.43
C GLU A 38 0.75 -0.20 -5.01
N VAL A 39 -0.24 -0.71 -4.27
CA VAL A 39 -0.16 -2.03 -3.64
C VAL A 39 -1.39 -2.87 -3.96
N CYS A 40 -1.24 -4.18 -4.05
CA CYS A 40 -2.39 -5.08 -4.20
C CYS A 40 -3.28 -5.05 -2.95
N HIS A 41 -4.51 -5.54 -3.11
CA HIS A 41 -5.51 -5.62 -2.03
C HIS A 41 -4.98 -6.31 -0.76
N ASP A 42 -4.24 -7.40 -0.90
CA ASP A 42 -3.68 -8.15 0.23
C ASP A 42 -2.71 -7.29 1.06
N CYS A 43 -1.81 -6.57 0.39
CA CYS A 43 -0.85 -5.67 1.04
C CYS A 43 -1.54 -4.44 1.66
N TRP A 44 -2.55 -3.89 0.98
CA TRP A 44 -3.36 -2.81 1.52
C TRP A 44 -4.11 -3.24 2.79
N HIS A 45 -4.70 -4.44 2.79
CA HIS A 45 -5.42 -4.97 3.94
C HIS A 45 -4.49 -5.13 5.15
N ASN A 46 -3.34 -5.79 4.96
CA ASN A 46 -2.33 -5.96 6.00
C ASN A 46 -1.83 -4.62 6.56
N TYR A 47 -1.59 -3.62 5.70
CA TYR A 47 -1.22 -2.27 6.14
C TYR A 47 -2.27 -1.63 7.07
N ASN A 48 -3.55 -1.74 6.72
CA ASN A 48 -4.64 -1.21 7.55
C ASN A 48 -4.81 -1.96 8.87
N GLU A 49 -4.60 -3.28 8.89
CA GLU A 49 -4.64 -4.06 10.12
C GLU A 49 -3.56 -3.60 11.11
N GLU A 50 -2.34 -3.33 10.64
CA GLU A 50 -1.26 -2.81 11.48
C GLU A 50 -1.58 -1.40 12.01
N ILE A 51 -2.12 -0.51 11.18
CA ILE A 51 -2.61 0.80 11.64
C ILE A 51 -3.69 0.64 12.72
N ALA A 52 -4.66 -0.25 12.50
CA ALA A 52 -5.73 -0.50 13.46
C ALA A 52 -5.18 -1.06 14.78
N LYS A 53 -4.17 -1.92 14.75
CA LYS A 53 -3.48 -2.42 15.96
C LYS A 53 -2.80 -1.30 16.73
N VAL A 54 -2.12 -0.38 16.04
CA VAL A 54 -1.47 0.79 16.66
C VAL A 54 -2.50 1.74 17.24
N ALA A 55 -3.55 2.09 16.48
CA ALA A 55 -4.62 2.97 16.94
C ALA A 55 -5.32 2.42 18.20
N LYS A 56 -5.61 1.12 18.23
CA LYS A 56 -6.17 0.45 19.42
C LYS A 56 -5.28 0.55 20.67
N LYS A 57 -3.95 0.67 20.52
CA LYS A 57 -3.03 0.87 21.65
C LYS A 57 -2.96 2.32 22.11
N MET A 58 -3.20 3.28 21.22
CA MET A 58 -3.13 4.71 21.53
C MET A 58 -4.43 5.27 22.15
N PHE A 59 -5.57 4.68 21.80
CA PHE A 59 -6.90 5.15 22.23
C PHE A 59 -7.62 4.20 23.21
N LYS A 60 -6.86 3.33 23.89
CA LYS A 60 -7.32 2.55 25.05
C LYS A 60 -6.61 3.06 26.30
#